data_AF-A0A371L8H5-F1
#
_entry.id   AF-A0A371L8H5-F1
#
_cell.length_a   1.000
_cell.length_b   1.000
_cell.length_c   1.000
_cell.angle_alpha   90.00
_cell.angle_beta   90.00
_cell.angle_gamma   90.00
#
_symmetry.space_group_name_H-M   'P 1'
#
loop_
_entity.id
_entity.type
_entity.pdbx_description
1 polymer ?
#
loop_
_entity_poly.entity_id
_entity_poly.type
_entity_poly.pdbx_seq_one_letter_code
_entity_poly.pdbx_strand_id
1 'polypeptide(L)'
;MSLTRRTFLGSTALLSFGLLAGCVGDGGSDDGATTDDETTDGPTDTTDDLPDGNGTDDGTGGTRPSGGPGISLVGVDDAPDVPVEHEVEITEDLANDDHPPQVRITLTNTGDEVVEVGEGRTVFFQYVSDTTNDLIFLPADGEYPAEAGCWRLEDHIAVTEEYRILSLEPGESRSELLNLYGVAQSEKEEASCLPVGEFRFEADFAVGGLSGSSDDDRREATWGFSLTLE
;
A
#
# COMPACT_ATOMS: atom_id res chain seq x y z
N MET A 1 -5.52 -2.74 -52.91
CA MET A 1 -6.23 -1.45 -52.81
C MET A 1 -5.79 -0.81 -51.51
N SER A 2 -4.97 0.24 -51.59
CA SER A 2 -4.42 0.94 -50.43
C SER A 2 -5.44 1.91 -49.83
N LEU A 3 -5.61 1.90 -48.52
CA LEU A 3 -6.23 2.98 -47.77
C LEU A 3 -5.41 3.25 -46.51
N THR A 4 -4.36 4.05 -46.70
CA THR A 4 -3.77 4.89 -45.65
C THR A 4 -4.63 6.14 -45.56
N ARG A 5 -5.11 6.50 -44.37
CA ARG A 5 -5.35 7.89 -43.96
C ARG A 5 -5.35 8.01 -42.44
N ARG A 6 -4.26 8.61 -41.95
CA ARG A 6 -4.05 9.11 -40.59
C ARG A 6 -4.88 10.37 -40.39
N THR A 7 -5.52 10.51 -39.23
CA THR A 7 -6.10 11.78 -38.79
C THR A 7 -5.54 12.12 -37.41
N PHE A 8 -4.69 13.14 -37.39
CA PHE A 8 -4.20 13.83 -36.18
C PHE A 8 -5.35 14.59 -35.52
N LEU A 9 -5.52 14.47 -34.20
CA LEU A 9 -6.27 15.42 -33.40
C LEU A 9 -5.28 16.30 -32.65
N GLY A 10 -5.37 17.60 -32.93
CA GLY A 10 -4.47 18.64 -32.44
C GLY A 10 -4.84 19.12 -31.04
N SER A 11 -3.78 19.44 -30.30
CA SER A 11 -3.77 20.14 -29.03
C SER A 11 -4.45 21.51 -29.10
N THR A 12 -5.12 21.92 -28.02
CA THR A 12 -5.22 23.35 -27.68
C THR A 12 -5.23 23.48 -26.16
N ALA A 13 -4.14 24.06 -25.64
CA ALA A 13 -4.01 24.50 -24.26
C ALA A 13 -4.63 25.90 -24.12
N LEU A 14 -5.34 26.14 -23.00
CA LEU A 14 -5.58 27.49 -22.50
C LEU A 14 -5.34 27.52 -21.00
N LEU A 15 -4.24 28.20 -20.64
CA LEU A 15 -3.88 28.69 -19.33
C LEU A 15 -4.92 29.70 -18.83
N SER A 16 -5.23 29.69 -17.53
CA SER A 16 -5.69 30.89 -16.81
C SER A 16 -5.31 30.81 -15.34
N PHE A 17 -4.39 31.71 -14.97
CA PHE A 17 -3.94 32.02 -13.62
C PHE A 17 -5.02 32.74 -12.82
N GLY A 18 -5.10 32.49 -11.50
CA GLY A 18 -6.02 33.15 -10.57
C GLY A 18 -5.45 33.30 -9.15
N LEU A 19 -4.64 34.35 -8.98
CA LEU A 19 -4.41 35.25 -7.82
C LEU A 19 -4.61 34.79 -6.35
N LEU A 20 -3.54 34.99 -5.57
CA LEU A 20 -3.45 35.07 -4.10
C LEU A 20 -3.94 36.43 -3.56
N ALA A 21 -4.71 36.41 -2.45
CA ALA A 21 -4.84 37.41 -1.37
C ALA A 21 -5.88 36.84 -0.39
N GLY A 22 -5.75 36.75 0.93
CA GLY A 22 -5.06 37.56 1.93
C GLY A 22 -6.11 38.01 2.95
N CYS A 23 -6.00 37.58 4.22
CA CYS A 23 -6.51 38.36 5.36
C CYS A 23 -5.90 37.85 6.67
N VAL A 24 -5.03 38.70 7.23
CA VAL A 24 -4.55 38.66 8.61
C VAL A 24 -5.59 39.42 9.45
N GLY A 25 -5.87 38.96 10.67
CA GLY A 25 -6.80 39.61 11.59
C GLY A 25 -6.37 39.38 13.04
N ASP A 26 -5.67 40.38 13.56
CA ASP A 26 -5.17 40.56 14.94
C ASP A 26 -6.21 41.30 15.80
N GLY A 27 -6.25 41.02 17.11
CA GLY A 27 -6.59 42.06 18.10
C GLY A 27 -7.60 41.73 19.22
N GLY A 28 -7.08 41.74 20.47
CA GLY A 28 -7.73 42.27 21.70
C GLY A 28 -8.37 41.24 22.63
N SER A 29 -7.86 40.99 23.87
CA SER A 29 -7.96 41.81 25.12
C SER A 29 -9.43 41.97 25.57
N ASP A 30 -9.86 41.79 26.83
CA ASP A 30 -9.19 41.68 28.13
C ASP A 30 -10.24 41.28 29.21
N ASP A 31 -9.75 41.01 30.42
CA ASP A 31 -10.38 41.28 31.74
C ASP A 31 -11.49 40.41 32.38
N GLY A 32 -11.16 39.96 33.60
CA GLY A 32 -12.09 39.81 34.74
C GLY A 32 -11.88 38.53 35.56
N ALA A 33 -10.94 38.47 36.53
CA ALA A 33 -11.12 38.78 37.97
C ALA A 33 -12.21 37.91 38.65
N THR A 34 -12.06 37.21 39.78
CA THR A 34 -11.12 37.27 40.92
C THR A 34 -11.48 36.15 41.93
N THR A 35 -10.52 35.76 42.80
CA THR A 35 -10.65 35.39 44.25
C THR A 35 -11.38 34.08 44.63
N ASP A 36 -10.97 33.23 45.60
CA ASP A 36 -9.98 33.31 46.69
C ASP A 36 -9.68 31.90 47.28
N ASP A 37 -8.49 31.80 47.90
CA ASP A 37 -8.07 31.06 49.12
C ASP A 37 -8.62 29.66 49.49
N GLU A 38 -7.73 28.71 49.83
CA GLU A 38 -7.22 28.58 51.22
C GLU A 38 -6.09 27.52 51.34
N THR A 39 -5.23 27.73 52.33
CA THR A 39 -3.94 27.08 52.59
C THR A 39 -4.09 26.04 53.71
N THR A 40 -3.37 24.91 53.71
CA THR A 40 -2.90 24.29 54.97
C THR A 40 -1.65 23.43 54.77
N ASP A 41 -0.59 23.79 55.51
CA ASP A 41 0.69 23.11 55.66
C ASP A 41 0.67 21.94 56.68
N GLY A 42 1.51 20.94 56.40
CA GLY A 42 2.39 20.26 57.38
C GLY A 42 2.13 18.77 57.66
N PRO A 43 3.12 17.99 58.17
CA PRO A 43 4.52 18.31 58.48
C PRO A 43 5.59 17.36 57.83
N THR A 44 6.84 17.79 57.89
CA THR A 44 8.08 17.03 57.58
C THR A 44 8.54 16.15 58.75
N ASP A 45 9.07 14.96 58.47
CA ASP A 45 10.04 14.28 59.34
C ASP A 45 11.01 13.40 58.54
N THR A 46 12.19 13.23 59.11
CA THR A 46 13.52 13.01 58.51
C THR A 46 14.02 11.55 58.53
N THR A 47 14.91 11.26 57.57
CA THR A 47 16.07 10.32 57.59
C THR A 47 15.85 8.84 57.88
N ASP A 48 16.21 7.99 56.91
CA ASP A 48 17.16 6.89 57.15
C ASP A 48 17.90 6.49 55.87
N ASP A 49 19.20 6.27 56.06
CA ASP A 49 20.28 6.13 55.08
C ASP A 49 20.64 4.64 54.85
N LEU A 50 21.32 4.35 53.73
CA LEU A 50 22.09 3.12 53.35
C LEU A 50 21.43 2.03 52.46
N PRO A 51 22.22 1.26 51.66
CA PRO A 51 23.45 1.61 50.91
C PRO A 51 23.47 1.08 49.45
N ASP A 52 24.53 1.51 48.74
CA ASP A 52 25.03 1.13 47.41
C ASP A 52 24.63 -0.24 46.82
N GLY A 53 24.19 -0.23 45.57
CA GLY A 53 24.02 -1.44 44.78
C GLY A 53 23.56 -1.24 43.34
N ASN A 54 24.54 -1.14 42.44
CA ASN A 54 24.57 -1.84 41.15
C ASN A 54 23.91 -1.18 39.91
N GLY A 55 24.77 -0.81 38.95
CA GLY A 55 24.48 -0.89 37.52
C GLY A 55 23.83 0.34 36.90
N THR A 56 24.64 1.31 36.48
CA THR A 56 24.31 2.11 35.29
C THR A 56 24.38 1.18 34.06
N ASP A 57 23.35 0.35 33.91
CA ASP A 57 22.93 -0.07 32.58
C ASP A 57 22.26 1.16 31.97
N ASP A 58 23.06 2.03 31.36
CA ASP A 58 22.60 2.91 30.29
C ASP A 58 22.18 2.00 29.14
N GLY A 59 21.03 1.35 29.32
CA GLY A 59 20.29 0.73 28.26
C GLY A 59 20.03 1.83 27.25
N THR A 60 20.83 1.85 26.19
CA THR A 60 20.40 2.32 24.89
C THR A 60 19.23 1.43 24.51
N GLY A 61 18.06 1.71 25.10
CA GLY A 61 16.77 1.26 24.65
C GLY A 61 16.63 1.87 23.26
N GLY A 62 17.10 1.12 22.27
CA GLY A 62 16.87 1.44 20.88
C GLY A 62 15.38 1.64 20.73
N THR A 63 14.98 2.88 20.51
CA THR A 63 13.63 3.22 20.11
C THR A 63 13.28 2.24 19.01
N ARG A 64 12.26 1.39 19.21
CA ARG A 64 11.70 0.58 18.14
C ARG A 64 11.52 1.54 16.95
N PRO A 65 12.03 1.22 15.75
CA PRO A 65 11.86 2.09 14.60
C PRO A 65 10.41 2.53 14.53
N SER A 66 10.17 3.83 14.40
CA SER A 66 8.86 4.37 14.09
C SER A 66 8.49 3.85 12.70
N GLY A 67 7.78 2.74 12.68
CA GLY A 67 7.39 2.01 11.49
C GLY A 67 6.64 0.77 11.97
N GLY A 68 5.53 0.47 11.31
CA GLY A 68 4.75 -0.73 11.60
C GLY A 68 5.56 -2.03 11.40
N PRO A 69 4.90 -3.20 11.42
CA PRO A 69 5.58 -4.45 11.08
C PRO A 69 6.23 -4.37 9.70
N GLY A 70 7.41 -4.97 9.56
CA GLY A 70 8.11 -5.08 8.29
C GLY A 70 7.63 -6.27 7.48
N ILE A 71 7.62 -6.15 6.16
CA ILE A 71 7.25 -7.24 5.26
C ILE A 71 8.47 -8.06 4.83
N SER A 72 8.29 -9.37 4.65
CA SER A 72 9.29 -10.26 4.06
C SER A 72 8.64 -11.34 3.22
N LEU A 73 9.27 -11.69 2.10
CA LEU A 73 8.78 -12.73 1.19
C LEU A 73 9.13 -14.11 1.75
N VAL A 74 8.13 -14.94 2.00
CA VAL A 74 8.31 -16.28 2.60
C VAL A 74 8.00 -17.44 1.65
N GLY A 75 7.25 -17.18 0.57
CA GLY A 75 6.95 -18.19 -0.43
C GLY A 75 6.51 -17.57 -1.74
N VAL A 76 6.86 -18.22 -2.85
CA VAL A 76 6.42 -17.88 -4.21
C VAL A 76 6.04 -19.19 -4.87
N ASP A 77 4.91 -19.20 -5.58
CA ASP A 77 4.48 -20.38 -6.31
C ASP A 77 5.39 -20.68 -7.49
N ASP A 78 5.44 -21.96 -7.87
CA ASP A 78 5.98 -22.37 -9.15
C ASP A 78 5.21 -21.67 -10.30
N ALA A 79 5.94 -21.34 -11.37
CA ALA A 79 5.33 -20.72 -12.54
C ALA A 79 4.24 -21.65 -13.14
N PRO A 80 3.04 -21.14 -13.44
CA PRO A 80 2.00 -21.93 -14.10
C PRO A 80 2.41 -22.32 -15.53
N ASP A 81 1.75 -23.33 -16.11
CA ASP A 81 2.03 -23.84 -17.46
C ASP A 81 1.45 -22.93 -18.57
N VAL A 82 1.93 -21.68 -18.59
CA VAL A 82 1.60 -20.60 -19.53
C VAL A 82 2.86 -19.79 -19.86
N PRO A 83 2.93 -19.11 -21.02
CA PRO A 83 4.15 -18.43 -21.48
C PRO A 83 4.37 -17.06 -20.80
N VAL A 84 4.04 -16.96 -19.51
CA VAL A 84 4.30 -15.77 -18.71
C VAL A 84 4.85 -16.17 -17.35
N GLU A 85 5.79 -15.39 -16.85
CA GLU A 85 6.41 -15.59 -15.54
C GLU A 85 6.26 -14.31 -14.70
N HIS A 86 5.91 -14.49 -13.43
CA HIS A 86 5.81 -13.42 -12.45
C HIS A 86 7.08 -13.37 -11.61
N GLU A 87 7.51 -12.16 -11.28
CA GLU A 87 8.55 -11.88 -10.29
C GLU A 87 8.00 -10.90 -9.25
N VAL A 88 8.36 -11.13 -7.99
CA VAL A 88 7.97 -10.28 -6.85
C VAL A 88 9.23 -9.74 -6.17
N GLU A 89 9.30 -8.42 -6.07
CA GLU A 89 10.40 -7.70 -5.43
C GLU A 89 9.83 -6.80 -4.31
N ILE A 90 10.34 -6.93 -3.09
CA ILE A 90 10.05 -5.97 -2.02
C ILE A 90 10.93 -4.75 -2.25
N THR A 91 10.32 -3.61 -2.57
CA THR A 91 11.05 -2.36 -2.82
C THR A 91 11.20 -1.52 -1.57
N GLU A 92 10.20 -1.57 -0.69
CA GLU A 92 10.22 -0.94 0.63
C GLU A 92 9.61 -1.91 1.63
N ASP A 93 10.40 -2.39 2.60
CA ASP A 93 9.97 -3.42 3.54
C ASP A 93 9.20 -2.86 4.74
N LEU A 94 9.43 -1.60 5.08
CA LEU A 94 8.85 -0.95 6.25
C LEU A 94 7.85 0.15 5.87
N ALA A 95 6.78 0.22 6.65
CA ALA A 95 5.86 1.34 6.63
C ALA A 95 6.47 2.55 7.36
N ASN A 96 6.27 3.76 6.85
CA ASN A 96 6.66 5.02 7.49
C ASN A 96 5.57 6.10 7.35
N ASP A 97 5.83 7.35 7.69
CA ASP A 97 4.80 8.40 7.59
C ASP A 97 4.48 8.80 6.13
N ASP A 98 5.37 8.50 5.19
CA ASP A 98 5.23 8.91 3.78
C ASP A 98 4.58 7.83 2.91
N HIS A 99 4.87 6.55 3.17
CA HIS A 99 4.30 5.43 2.42
C HIS A 99 4.14 4.13 3.23
N PRO A 100 3.21 3.26 2.83
CA PRO A 100 3.14 1.88 3.31
C PRO A 100 4.31 1.03 2.76
N PRO A 101 4.44 -0.24 3.19
CA PRO A 101 5.35 -1.18 2.53
C PRO A 101 5.00 -1.35 1.06
N GLN A 102 6.01 -1.58 0.23
CA GLN A 102 5.89 -1.59 -1.22
C GLN A 102 6.46 -2.85 -1.85
N VAL A 103 5.74 -3.34 -2.85
CA VAL A 103 6.11 -4.51 -3.64
C VAL A 103 5.99 -4.17 -5.11
N ARG A 104 6.97 -4.59 -5.91
CA ARG A 104 6.92 -4.55 -7.36
C ARG A 104 6.61 -5.95 -7.91
N ILE A 105 5.58 -6.02 -8.74
CA ILE A 105 5.26 -7.22 -9.50
C ILE A 105 5.69 -7.00 -10.94
N THR A 106 6.50 -7.92 -11.47
CA THR A 106 6.93 -7.92 -12.87
C THR A 106 6.36 -9.14 -13.57
N LEU A 107 5.73 -8.92 -14.73
CA LEU A 107 5.24 -9.97 -15.60
C LEU A 107 6.07 -9.98 -16.88
N THR A 108 6.64 -11.14 -17.23
CA THR A 108 7.48 -11.31 -18.42
C THR A 108 6.88 -12.35 -19.35
N ASN A 109 6.79 -12.05 -20.64
CA ASN A 109 6.49 -13.07 -21.65
C ASN A 109 7.74 -13.93 -21.91
N THR A 110 7.69 -15.19 -21.52
CA THR A 110 8.79 -16.15 -21.66
C THR A 110 8.70 -16.98 -22.95
N GLY A 111 7.62 -16.79 -23.73
CA GLY A 111 7.42 -17.41 -25.02
C GLY A 111 8.10 -16.68 -26.18
N ASP A 112 7.95 -17.25 -27.37
CA ASP A 112 8.48 -16.76 -28.64
C ASP A 112 7.42 -16.03 -29.51
N GLU A 113 6.19 -15.90 -29.02
CA GLU A 113 5.07 -15.21 -29.68
C GLU A 113 4.49 -14.11 -28.78
N VAL A 114 3.75 -13.17 -29.38
CA VAL A 114 3.01 -12.17 -28.61
C VAL A 114 1.97 -12.89 -27.75
N VAL A 115 1.95 -12.57 -26.46
CA VAL A 115 0.99 -13.12 -25.52
C VAL A 115 -0.03 -12.07 -25.11
N GLU A 116 -1.31 -12.42 -25.16
CA GLU A 116 -2.39 -11.65 -24.54
C GLU A 116 -2.65 -12.19 -23.15
N VAL A 117 -2.74 -11.30 -22.16
CA VAL A 117 -2.98 -11.61 -20.76
C VAL A 117 -4.20 -10.85 -20.28
N GLY A 118 -5.18 -11.57 -19.77
CA GLY A 118 -6.42 -11.05 -19.24
C GLY A 118 -6.27 -10.63 -17.79
N GLU A 119 -7.30 -9.98 -17.25
CA GLU A 119 -7.26 -9.46 -15.88
C GLU A 119 -6.05 -8.54 -15.65
N GLY A 120 -5.81 -7.61 -16.59
CA GLY A 120 -4.57 -6.81 -16.65
C GLY A 120 -4.27 -5.92 -15.44
N ARG A 121 -5.13 -5.86 -14.42
CA ARG A 121 -4.86 -5.27 -13.11
C ARG A 121 -4.52 -6.35 -12.08
N THR A 122 -5.37 -7.38 -12.00
CA THR A 122 -5.25 -8.51 -11.08
C THR A 122 -3.97 -9.32 -11.33
N VAL A 123 -3.53 -9.46 -12.57
CA VAL A 123 -2.25 -10.14 -12.90
C VAL A 123 -1.03 -9.42 -12.29
N PHE A 124 -1.16 -8.13 -11.98
CA PHE A 124 -0.17 -7.37 -11.21
C PHE A 124 -0.60 -7.16 -9.75
N PHE A 125 -1.53 -7.95 -9.23
CA PHE A 125 -2.06 -7.87 -7.85
C PHE A 125 -2.69 -6.52 -7.48
N GLN A 126 -3.03 -5.67 -8.44
CA GLN A 126 -3.73 -4.43 -8.14
C GLN A 126 -5.14 -4.74 -7.63
N TYR A 127 -5.49 -4.21 -6.45
CA TYR A 127 -6.76 -4.40 -5.77
C TYR A 127 -7.03 -5.85 -5.35
N VAL A 128 -5.98 -6.65 -5.19
CA VAL A 128 -6.06 -8.03 -4.71
C VAL A 128 -5.87 -8.05 -3.20
N SER A 129 -6.87 -8.58 -2.51
CA SER A 129 -6.78 -8.88 -1.08
C SER A 129 -6.05 -10.21 -0.85
N ASP A 130 -5.46 -10.36 0.32
CA ASP A 130 -4.98 -11.65 0.76
C ASP A 130 -6.17 -12.61 1.02
N THR A 131 -5.90 -13.90 1.11
CA THR A 131 -6.94 -14.93 1.25
C THR A 131 -7.79 -14.82 2.53
N THR A 132 -7.31 -14.13 3.58
CA THR A 132 -8.09 -13.86 4.79
C THR A 132 -8.82 -12.51 4.75
N ASN A 133 -8.55 -11.67 3.74
CA ASN A 133 -9.08 -10.31 3.58
C ASN A 133 -8.67 -9.34 4.70
N ASP A 134 -7.49 -9.51 5.27
CA ASP A 134 -6.91 -8.62 6.26
C ASP A 134 -5.99 -7.57 5.63
N LEU A 135 -5.41 -7.89 4.47
CA LEU A 135 -4.50 -7.04 3.70
C LEU A 135 -4.98 -6.90 2.25
N ILE A 136 -4.63 -5.79 1.61
CA ILE A 136 -4.90 -5.53 0.20
C ILE A 136 -3.75 -4.78 -0.46
N PHE A 137 -3.43 -5.17 -1.70
CA PHE A 137 -2.53 -4.41 -2.56
C PHE A 137 -3.29 -3.37 -3.37
N LEU A 138 -2.77 -2.15 -3.40
CA LEU A 138 -3.31 -1.05 -4.20
C LEU A 138 -2.21 -0.42 -5.06
N PRO A 139 -2.51 0.08 -6.27
CA PRO A 139 -1.54 0.82 -7.09
C PRO A 139 -0.83 1.93 -6.31
N ALA A 140 0.49 2.00 -6.43
CA ALA A 140 1.28 2.94 -5.63
C ALA A 140 1.08 4.42 -6.00
N ASP A 141 0.53 4.72 -7.18
CA ASP A 141 0.21 6.06 -7.66
C ASP A 141 -1.21 6.54 -7.26
N GLY A 142 -1.97 5.70 -6.55
CA GLY A 142 -3.30 6.04 -6.06
C GLY A 142 -3.29 6.81 -4.73
N GLU A 143 -4.35 7.59 -4.50
CA GLU A 143 -4.65 8.24 -3.22
C GLU A 143 -5.75 7.44 -2.52
N TYR A 144 -5.46 6.94 -1.31
CA TYR A 144 -6.37 6.09 -0.54
C TYR A 144 -6.57 6.65 0.87
N PRO A 145 -7.78 6.53 1.44
CA PRO A 145 -8.08 7.03 2.78
C PRO A 145 -7.43 6.11 3.82
N ALA A 146 -6.22 6.45 4.25
CA ALA A 146 -5.48 5.74 5.28
C ALA A 146 -4.67 6.73 6.11
N GLU A 147 -4.58 6.48 7.41
CA GLU A 147 -3.76 7.29 8.31
C GLU A 147 -2.26 6.99 8.08
N ALA A 148 -1.46 8.04 7.89
CA ALA A 148 -0.01 7.95 7.75
C ALA A 148 0.63 7.23 8.95
N GLY A 149 1.61 6.37 8.69
CA GLY A 149 2.26 5.54 9.71
C GLY A 149 1.42 4.35 10.19
N CYS A 150 0.10 4.35 9.97
CA CYS A 150 -0.80 3.24 10.29
C CYS A 150 -1.15 2.40 9.06
N TRP A 151 -1.41 3.05 7.92
CA TRP A 151 -1.68 2.42 6.62
C TRP A 151 -2.79 1.37 6.61
N ARG A 152 -3.72 1.49 7.55
CA ARG A 152 -5.03 0.85 7.48
C ARG A 152 -5.98 1.76 6.75
N LEU A 153 -6.77 1.18 5.86
CA LEU A 153 -7.83 1.90 5.18
C LEU A 153 -8.94 2.30 6.17
N GLU A 154 -9.39 3.55 6.07
CA GLU A 154 -10.55 4.06 6.81
C GLU A 154 -11.86 3.50 6.27
N ASP A 155 -11.91 3.25 4.97
CA ASP A 155 -13.08 2.77 4.23
C ASP A 155 -12.71 1.66 3.24
N HIS A 156 -13.71 0.84 2.86
CA HIS A 156 -13.52 -0.13 1.78
C HIS A 156 -13.30 0.56 0.43
N ILE A 157 -12.34 0.05 -0.35
CA ILE A 157 -12.09 0.54 -1.71
C ILE A 157 -13.10 -0.06 -2.67
N ALA A 158 -13.94 0.78 -3.27
CA ALA A 158 -14.81 0.39 -4.37
C ALA A 158 -14.01 0.36 -5.68
N VAL A 159 -14.11 -0.75 -6.41
CA VAL A 159 -13.41 -0.94 -7.69
C VAL A 159 -14.42 -1.26 -8.78
N THR A 160 -14.29 -0.62 -9.94
CA THR A 160 -15.08 -0.97 -11.11
C THR A 160 -14.58 -2.28 -11.69
N GLU A 161 -15.50 -3.22 -11.95
CA GLU A 161 -15.24 -4.45 -12.69
C GLU A 161 -15.01 -4.14 -14.17
N GLU A 162 -13.76 -3.82 -14.51
CA GLU A 162 -13.33 -3.60 -15.89
C GLU A 162 -12.36 -4.69 -16.30
N TYR A 163 -12.76 -5.50 -17.27
CA TYR A 163 -11.88 -6.50 -17.87
C TYR A 163 -10.86 -5.82 -18.78
N ARG A 164 -9.58 -5.96 -18.46
CA ARG A 164 -8.46 -5.39 -19.22
C ARG A 164 -7.60 -6.50 -19.82
N ILE A 165 -7.21 -6.30 -21.08
CA ILE A 165 -6.27 -7.18 -21.79
C ILE A 165 -4.94 -6.43 -21.96
N LEU A 166 -3.86 -7.10 -21.58
CA LEU A 166 -2.49 -6.70 -21.78
C LEU A 166 -1.89 -7.53 -22.92
N SER A 167 -1.11 -6.91 -23.80
CA SER A 167 -0.28 -7.63 -24.78
C SER A 167 1.19 -7.41 -24.46
N LEU A 168 1.96 -8.51 -24.45
CA LEU A 168 3.42 -8.51 -24.27
C LEU A 168 4.09 -9.16 -25.48
N GLU A 169 5.04 -8.45 -26.09
CA GLU A 169 5.92 -9.02 -27.12
C GLU A 169 6.80 -10.13 -26.53
N PRO A 170 7.41 -11.01 -27.36
CA PRO A 170 8.34 -12.03 -26.89
C PRO A 170 9.49 -11.42 -26.07
N GLY A 171 9.66 -11.89 -24.82
CA GLY A 171 10.67 -11.36 -23.89
C GLY A 171 10.36 -9.97 -23.32
N GLU A 172 9.20 -9.37 -23.61
CA GLU A 172 8.79 -8.12 -22.98
C GLU A 172 8.43 -8.36 -21.51
N SER A 173 8.91 -7.48 -20.64
CA SER A 173 8.52 -7.39 -19.24
C SER A 173 7.75 -6.10 -18.99
N ARG A 174 6.74 -6.17 -18.13
CA ARG A 174 6.09 -4.99 -17.55
C ARG A 174 6.05 -5.13 -16.04
N SER A 175 6.15 -4.00 -15.35
CA SER A 175 6.18 -3.97 -13.90
C SER A 175 5.21 -2.94 -13.36
N GLU A 176 4.55 -3.28 -12.26
CA GLU A 176 3.67 -2.38 -11.52
C GLU A 176 4.14 -2.31 -10.06
N LEU A 177 4.08 -1.11 -9.47
CA LEU A 177 4.41 -0.89 -8.07
C LEU A 177 3.12 -0.86 -7.26
N LEU A 178 3.11 -1.60 -6.16
CA LEU A 178 1.97 -1.76 -5.27
C LEU A 178 2.33 -1.32 -3.86
N ASN A 179 1.36 -0.73 -3.20
CA ASN A 179 1.36 -0.39 -1.80
C ASN A 179 0.50 -1.40 -1.03
N LEU A 180 0.99 -1.89 0.11
CA LEU A 180 0.28 -2.85 0.97
C LEU A 180 -0.47 -2.12 2.09
N TYR A 181 -1.79 -2.32 2.17
CA TYR A 181 -2.63 -1.71 3.18
C TYR A 181 -3.33 -2.75 4.06
N GLY A 182 -3.60 -2.38 5.31
CA GLY A 182 -4.58 -3.08 6.14
C GLY A 182 -5.99 -2.78 5.63
N VAL A 183 -6.82 -3.81 5.51
CA VAL A 183 -8.22 -3.66 5.09
C VAL A 183 -9.03 -2.98 6.20
N ALA A 184 -9.94 -2.08 5.79
CA ALA A 184 -10.87 -1.40 6.70
C ALA A 184 -11.69 -2.41 7.52
N GLN A 185 -11.75 -2.19 8.84
CA GLN A 185 -12.47 -3.05 9.78
C GLN A 185 -13.74 -2.37 10.26
N SER A 186 -14.64 -3.15 10.84
CA SER A 186 -15.83 -2.60 11.46
C SER A 186 -15.48 -1.83 12.75
N GLU A 187 -16.21 -0.76 13.07
CA GLU A 187 -15.94 0.08 14.27
C GLU A 187 -16.04 -0.65 15.62
N LYS A 188 -16.35 -1.94 15.63
CA LYS A 188 -16.44 -2.78 16.82
C LYS A 188 -15.17 -3.57 17.11
N GLU A 189 -14.18 -3.51 16.22
CA GLU A 189 -12.94 -4.27 16.30
C GLU A 189 -11.79 -3.33 16.60
N GLU A 190 -11.04 -3.60 17.68
CA GLU A 190 -9.76 -2.94 17.91
C GLU A 190 -8.75 -3.48 16.89
N ALA A 191 -8.55 -2.69 15.84
CA ALA A 191 -7.65 -3.01 14.75
C ALA A 191 -6.22 -2.53 15.06
N SER A 192 -5.22 -3.41 14.90
CA SER A 192 -3.83 -2.96 14.75
C SER A 192 -3.70 -2.17 13.45
N CYS A 193 -2.64 -1.39 13.27
CA CYS A 193 -2.40 -0.67 12.02
C CYS A 193 -2.26 -1.62 10.84
N LEU A 194 -1.14 -2.36 10.78
CA LEU A 194 -1.00 -3.53 9.94
C LEU A 194 -1.10 -4.79 10.81
N PRO A 195 -1.80 -5.85 10.37
CA PRO A 195 -1.82 -7.13 11.06
C PRO A 195 -0.46 -7.82 10.97
N VAL A 196 -0.10 -8.63 11.96
CA VAL A 196 1.14 -9.43 11.98
C VAL A 196 0.82 -10.89 11.67
N GLY A 197 1.75 -11.58 11.02
CA GLY A 197 1.57 -12.98 10.60
C GLY A 197 1.91 -13.21 9.14
N GLU A 198 1.59 -14.40 8.65
CA GLU A 198 1.76 -14.80 7.26
C GLU A 198 0.46 -14.60 6.47
N PHE A 199 0.56 -13.95 5.32
CA PHE A 199 -0.56 -13.61 4.44
C PHE A 199 -0.28 -14.10 3.03
N ARG A 200 -1.29 -14.70 2.43
CA ARG A 200 -1.23 -15.35 1.12
C ARG A 200 -2.02 -14.53 0.11
N PHE A 201 -1.41 -14.19 -1.01
CA PHE A 201 -2.05 -13.50 -2.13
C PHE A 201 -2.10 -14.42 -3.34
N GLU A 202 -3.25 -14.43 -4.04
CA GLU A 202 -3.46 -15.23 -5.25
C GLU A 202 -4.19 -14.39 -6.30
N ALA A 203 -3.78 -14.54 -7.55
CA ALA A 203 -4.39 -13.87 -8.69
C ALA A 203 -4.73 -14.90 -9.77
N ASP A 204 -5.99 -14.89 -10.20
CA ASP A 204 -6.44 -15.61 -11.38
C ASP A 204 -6.27 -14.73 -12.62
N PHE A 205 -5.80 -15.33 -13.70
CA PHE A 205 -5.63 -14.65 -14.99
C PHE A 205 -5.83 -15.62 -16.16
N ALA A 206 -6.04 -15.04 -17.34
CA ALA A 206 -6.19 -15.80 -18.58
C ALA A 206 -5.09 -15.42 -19.56
N VAL A 207 -4.69 -16.36 -20.42
CA VAL A 207 -3.66 -16.18 -21.44
C VAL A 207 -4.15 -16.70 -22.79
N GLY A 208 -3.91 -15.93 -23.85
CA GLY A 208 -4.20 -16.31 -25.23
C GLY A 208 -5.67 -16.18 -25.63
N GLY A 209 -5.92 -15.87 -26.91
CA GLY A 209 -7.26 -15.88 -27.51
C GLY A 209 -8.25 -14.86 -26.92
N LEU A 210 -7.79 -13.79 -26.28
CA LEU A 210 -8.65 -12.90 -25.48
C LEU A 210 -9.33 -11.82 -26.33
N SER A 211 -8.67 -11.36 -27.39
CA SER A 211 -9.26 -10.43 -28.37
C SER A 211 -9.94 -11.16 -29.55
N GLY A 212 -9.79 -12.47 -29.63
CA GLY A 212 -10.36 -13.33 -30.67
C GLY A 212 -11.85 -13.59 -30.50
N SER A 213 -12.47 -14.18 -31.54
CA SER A 213 -13.89 -14.61 -31.49
C SER A 213 -14.06 -16.08 -31.07
N SER A 214 -12.98 -16.74 -30.62
CA SER A 214 -12.96 -18.17 -30.32
C SER A 214 -12.01 -18.41 -29.15
N ASP A 215 -12.52 -19.05 -28.10
CA ASP A 215 -11.79 -19.31 -26.85
C ASP A 215 -10.84 -20.52 -26.94
N ASP A 216 -10.64 -21.10 -28.12
CA ASP A 216 -9.92 -22.38 -28.30
C ASP A 216 -8.44 -22.30 -27.85
N ASP A 217 -7.85 -21.10 -27.82
CA ASP A 217 -6.47 -20.86 -27.39
C ASP A 217 -6.37 -20.24 -25.98
N ARG A 218 -7.51 -19.99 -25.32
CA ARG A 218 -7.55 -19.40 -23.98
C ARG A 218 -7.20 -20.43 -22.93
N ARG A 219 -6.23 -20.09 -22.08
CA ARG A 219 -5.84 -20.87 -20.89
C ARG A 219 -6.03 -20.02 -19.65
N GLU A 220 -6.53 -20.63 -18.59
CA GLU A 220 -6.65 -20.00 -17.27
C GLU A 220 -5.53 -20.49 -16.36
N ALA A 221 -5.03 -19.61 -15.52
CA ALA A 221 -3.97 -19.90 -14.57
C ALA A 221 -4.18 -19.09 -13.29
N THR A 222 -3.62 -19.61 -12.20
CA THR A 222 -3.54 -18.93 -10.91
C THR A 222 -2.08 -18.89 -10.51
N TRP A 223 -1.65 -17.77 -9.94
CA TRP A 223 -0.32 -17.65 -9.35
C TRP A 223 -0.41 -16.83 -8.06
N GLY A 224 0.49 -17.10 -7.11
CA GLY A 224 0.48 -16.45 -5.81
C GLY A 224 1.84 -16.43 -5.11
N PHE A 225 1.87 -15.67 -4.03
CA PHE A 225 3.01 -15.57 -3.13
C PHE A 225 2.54 -15.27 -1.70
N SER A 226 3.41 -15.52 -0.74
CA SER A 226 3.16 -15.28 0.68
C SER A 226 4.15 -14.28 1.26
N LEU A 227 3.63 -13.35 2.06
CA LEU A 227 4.40 -12.40 2.85
C LEU A 227 4.24 -12.70 4.34
N THR A 228 5.28 -12.44 5.13
CA THR A 228 5.18 -12.33 6.58
C THR A 228 5.31 -10.88 7.02
N LEU A 229 4.55 -10.48 8.04
CA LEU A 229 4.59 -9.17 8.68
C LEU A 229 4.99 -9.34 10.16
N GLU A 230 6.14 -8.77 10.56
CA GLU A 230 6.74 -8.93 11.91
C GLU A 230 7.26 -7.62 12.53
#